data_AF-A0A8H5XMZ7-F1
#
_entry.id   AF-A0A8H5XMZ7-F1
#
_cell.length_a   1.000
_cell.length_b   1.000
_cell.length_c   1.000
_cell.angle_alpha   90.00
_cell.angle_beta   90.00
_cell.angle_gamma   90.00
#
_symmetry.space_group_name_H-M   'P 1'
#
loop_
_entity.id
_entity.type
_entity.pdbx_description
1 polymer ?
#
loop_
_entity_poly.entity_id
_entity_poly.type
_entity_poly.pdbx_seq_one_letter_code
_entity_poly.pdbx_strand_id
1 'polypeptide(L)'
;MGGLPPYLLWRNDFFIISVKSELTLTIFMSMAGRYDHLRFCICSIAAGHLRTLYKSTTEYEVECQYRTHAIREMATQLSVILATPQQEHKESSQALLASTILMAWYSDTRHEYRNLLNGVFALWPKCSGSFLLEHFDTLEPPINLSCLPQDPQNRGLLPEQDYRLLNTLADSLHQLSTCDLDNELKIAVQELSNLIHNTRSFLLSRDEAPQHDAFSVIFPIRNWLRIVPRAPEELSSSSFLVLLYLSNYETAMLLMGILFPLINLPLAIEKRYTSVLKLQDYTQTALEAYATSTGYTRQIANVQKATRQWILASNICLESYNSSTRLL
;
A
#
# COMPACT_ATOMS: atom_id res chain seq x y z
N MET A 1 -12.46 36.78 -11.60
CA MET A 1 -11.45 35.71 -11.71
C MET A 1 -11.78 34.67 -10.65
N GLY A 2 -12.51 33.62 -11.05
CA GLY A 2 -12.95 32.56 -10.14
C GLY A 2 -11.81 31.55 -9.96
N GLY A 3 -11.23 31.51 -8.77
CA GLY A 3 -10.29 30.46 -8.39
C GLY A 3 -11.02 29.12 -8.32
N LEU A 4 -10.38 28.07 -8.83
CA LEU A 4 -10.85 26.70 -8.64
C LEU A 4 -10.94 26.39 -7.14
N PRO A 5 -12.07 25.81 -6.66
CA PRO A 5 -12.19 25.36 -5.29
C PRO A 5 -11.04 24.42 -4.86
N PRO A 6 -10.55 24.51 -3.61
CA PRO A 6 -9.44 23.67 -3.11
C PRO A 6 -9.65 22.16 -3.27
N TYR A 7 -10.91 21.69 -3.30
CA TYR A 7 -11.26 20.28 -3.50
C TYR A 7 -11.06 19.78 -4.95
N LEU A 8 -10.97 20.68 -5.94
CA LEU A 8 -10.71 20.31 -7.34
C LEU A 8 -9.21 20.14 -7.64
N LEU A 9 -8.31 20.79 -6.88
CA LEU A 9 -6.87 20.47 -6.91
C LEU A 9 -6.64 19.05 -6.33
N TRP A 10 -7.49 18.63 -5.39
CA TRP A 10 -7.49 17.30 -4.78
C TRP A 10 -8.04 16.16 -5.66
N ARG A 11 -8.72 16.46 -6.78
CA ARG A 11 -9.27 15.44 -7.71
C ARG A 11 -8.19 14.62 -8.41
N ASN A 12 -7.03 15.22 -8.65
CA ASN A 12 -5.87 14.49 -9.14
C ASN A 12 -5.13 13.85 -7.96
N ASP A 13 -4.99 14.53 -6.82
CA ASP A 13 -4.12 14.06 -5.74
C ASP A 13 -4.58 12.79 -5.00
N PHE A 14 -5.86 12.39 -4.95
CA PHE A 14 -6.26 11.21 -4.15
C PHE A 14 -6.24 9.87 -4.88
N PHE A 15 -6.43 9.85 -6.21
CA PHE A 15 -6.02 8.69 -7.04
C PHE A 15 -4.48 8.50 -6.97
N ILE A 16 -3.80 9.54 -6.47
CA ILE A 16 -2.37 9.81 -6.38
C ILE A 16 -1.92 9.85 -4.89
N ILE A 17 -2.73 9.48 -3.90
CA ILE A 17 -2.23 9.30 -2.51
C ILE A 17 -1.71 7.87 -2.26
N SER A 18 -1.96 6.96 -3.21
CA SER A 18 -1.12 5.77 -3.40
C SER A 18 0.14 6.06 -4.23
N VAL A 19 0.34 7.27 -4.74
CA VAL A 19 1.51 7.55 -5.55
C VAL A 19 1.69 9.05 -5.74
N LYS A 20 2.82 9.64 -5.33
CA LYS A 20 3.43 10.73 -6.11
C LYS A 20 3.68 10.19 -7.56
N SER A 21 2.60 9.99 -8.30
CA SER A 21 2.41 9.19 -9.53
C SER A 21 2.49 10.04 -10.72
N GLU A 22 2.21 11.33 -10.66
CA GLU A 22 2.49 12.13 -11.84
C GLU A 22 3.95 12.02 -12.26
N LEU A 23 4.88 11.72 -11.34
CA LEU A 23 6.22 11.29 -11.71
C LEU A 23 6.32 9.77 -11.88
N THR A 24 5.88 8.96 -10.91
CA THR A 24 6.07 7.49 -10.94
C THR A 24 5.21 6.77 -12.01
N LEU A 25 3.93 7.12 -12.16
CA LEU A 25 3.06 6.67 -13.23
C LEU A 25 3.53 7.22 -14.57
N THR A 26 3.92 8.49 -14.69
CA THR A 26 4.50 9.01 -15.95
C THR A 26 5.79 8.29 -16.32
N ILE A 27 6.62 7.93 -15.34
CA ILE A 27 7.81 7.12 -15.53
C ILE A 27 7.43 5.70 -15.95
N PHE A 28 6.47 5.05 -15.28
CA PHE A 28 6.02 3.71 -15.64
C PHE A 28 5.37 3.69 -17.02
N MET A 29 4.61 4.72 -17.39
CA MET A 29 4.00 4.88 -18.70
C MET A 29 5.05 5.19 -19.79
N SER A 30 6.06 6.00 -19.47
CA SER A 30 7.20 6.27 -20.35
C SER A 30 8.05 5.01 -20.59
N MET A 31 8.30 4.23 -19.53
CA MET A 31 8.97 2.92 -19.65
C MET A 31 8.08 1.89 -20.37
N ALA A 32 6.77 1.91 -20.19
CA ALA A 32 5.84 1.01 -20.90
C ALA A 32 5.83 1.24 -22.41
N GLY A 33 6.20 2.44 -22.88
CA GLY A 33 6.47 2.69 -24.30
C GLY A 33 7.68 1.91 -24.84
N ARG A 34 8.62 1.51 -23.97
CA ARG A 34 9.90 0.87 -24.32
C ARG A 34 9.99 -0.61 -23.91
N TYR A 35 9.21 -1.01 -22.92
CA TYR A 35 9.26 -2.35 -22.32
C TYR A 35 7.88 -3.01 -22.32
N ASP A 36 7.75 -4.03 -23.17
CA ASP A 36 6.48 -4.72 -23.44
C ASP A 36 5.90 -5.39 -22.19
N HIS A 37 6.74 -6.02 -21.36
CA HIS A 37 6.29 -6.60 -20.10
C HIS A 37 5.60 -5.57 -19.19
N LEU A 38 6.12 -4.35 -19.11
CA LEU A 38 5.57 -3.30 -18.25
C LEU A 38 4.25 -2.77 -18.82
N ARG A 39 4.19 -2.60 -20.14
CA ARG A 39 2.94 -2.27 -20.84
C ARG A 39 1.85 -3.30 -20.57
N PHE A 40 2.17 -4.58 -20.71
CA PHE A 40 1.24 -5.66 -20.46
C PHE A 40 0.79 -5.71 -18.99
N CYS A 41 1.68 -5.43 -18.02
CA CYS A 41 1.28 -5.28 -16.62
C CYS A 41 0.21 -4.19 -16.45
N ILE A 42 0.43 -3.01 -17.02
CA ILE A 42 -0.51 -1.87 -16.91
C ILE A 42 -1.84 -2.20 -17.59
N CYS A 43 -1.83 -2.81 -18.77
CA CYS A 43 -3.05 -3.23 -19.47
C CYS A 43 -3.83 -4.29 -18.68
N SER A 44 -3.14 -5.28 -18.10
CA SER A 44 -3.78 -6.30 -17.25
C SER A 44 -4.45 -5.66 -16.02
N ILE A 45 -3.75 -4.75 -15.35
CA ILE A 45 -4.28 -4.00 -14.21
C ILE A 45 -5.51 -3.19 -14.58
N ALA A 46 -5.45 -2.44 -15.69
CA ALA A 46 -6.57 -1.65 -16.17
C ALA A 46 -7.78 -2.55 -16.48
N ALA A 47 -7.59 -3.65 -17.18
CA ALA A 47 -8.65 -4.62 -17.47
C ALA A 47 -9.23 -5.23 -16.18
N GLY A 48 -8.41 -5.55 -15.18
CA GLY A 48 -8.86 -6.05 -13.88
C GLY A 48 -9.71 -5.04 -13.10
N HIS A 49 -9.37 -3.75 -13.17
CA HIS A 49 -10.20 -2.67 -12.61
C HIS A 49 -11.54 -2.55 -13.35
N LEU A 50 -11.51 -2.50 -14.67
CA LEU A 50 -12.72 -2.42 -15.49
C LEU A 50 -13.63 -3.64 -15.27
N ARG A 51 -13.06 -4.83 -15.17
CA ARG A 51 -13.76 -6.06 -14.78
C ARG A 51 -14.47 -5.88 -13.44
N THR A 52 -13.77 -5.37 -12.43
CA THR A 52 -14.34 -5.22 -11.08
C THR A 52 -15.46 -4.19 -11.08
N LEU A 53 -15.26 -3.06 -11.75
CA LEU A 53 -16.22 -1.97 -11.85
C LEU A 53 -17.49 -2.39 -12.61
N TYR A 54 -17.34 -3.02 -13.77
CA TYR A 54 -18.45 -3.37 -14.67
C TYR A 54 -18.96 -4.79 -14.50
N LYS A 55 -18.33 -5.61 -13.66
CA LYS A 55 -18.61 -7.05 -13.50
C LYS A 55 -18.58 -7.80 -14.84
N SER A 56 -17.62 -7.46 -15.70
CA SER A 56 -17.54 -7.97 -17.08
C SER A 56 -16.66 -9.21 -17.22
N THR A 57 -17.19 -10.25 -17.88
CA THR A 57 -16.41 -11.44 -18.24
C THR A 57 -15.45 -11.21 -19.40
N THR A 58 -15.74 -10.26 -20.29
CA THR A 58 -14.83 -9.93 -21.40
C THR A 58 -13.55 -9.27 -20.87
N GLU A 59 -13.69 -8.38 -19.90
CA GLU A 59 -12.54 -7.73 -19.26
C GLU A 59 -11.70 -8.72 -18.43
N TYR A 60 -12.32 -9.81 -17.95
CA TYR A 60 -11.58 -10.91 -17.33
C TYR A 60 -10.66 -11.62 -18.33
N GLU A 61 -11.15 -11.93 -19.53
CA GLU A 61 -10.34 -12.57 -20.56
C GLU A 61 -9.18 -11.66 -21.00
N VAL A 62 -9.45 -10.36 -21.17
CA VAL A 62 -8.44 -9.34 -21.50
C VAL A 62 -7.40 -9.23 -20.38
N GLU A 63 -7.82 -9.18 -19.12
CA GLU A 63 -6.94 -9.20 -17.94
C GLU A 63 -6.00 -10.42 -17.98
N CYS A 64 -6.55 -11.62 -18.17
CA CYS A 64 -5.78 -12.87 -18.21
C CYS A 64 -4.79 -12.93 -19.38
N GLN A 65 -5.18 -12.45 -20.56
CA GLN A 65 -4.32 -12.40 -21.73
C GLN A 65 -3.11 -11.49 -21.47
N TYR A 66 -3.35 -10.24 -21.07
CA TYR A 66 -2.26 -9.31 -20.78
C TYR A 66 -1.38 -9.78 -19.61
N ARG A 67 -1.99 -10.40 -18.58
CA ARG A 67 -1.24 -11.00 -17.47
C ARG A 67 -0.26 -12.07 -17.97
N THR A 68 -0.72 -12.95 -18.84
CA THR A 68 0.10 -14.03 -19.41
C THR A 68 1.25 -13.47 -20.24
N HIS A 69 0.98 -12.48 -21.08
CA HIS A 69 2.00 -11.80 -21.87
C HIS A 69 3.04 -11.11 -20.99
N ALA A 70 2.61 -10.38 -19.96
CA ALA A 70 3.51 -9.74 -19.00
C ALA A 70 4.50 -10.74 -18.38
N ILE A 71 4.00 -11.86 -17.84
CA ILE A 71 4.84 -12.86 -17.17
C ILE A 71 5.86 -13.49 -18.13
N ARG A 72 5.45 -13.80 -19.37
CA ARG A 72 6.35 -14.38 -20.38
C ARG A 72 7.48 -13.42 -20.78
N GLU A 73 7.14 -12.15 -21.01
CA GLU A 73 8.11 -11.13 -21.36
C GLU A 73 9.05 -10.80 -20.18
N MET A 74 8.52 -10.77 -18.94
CA MET A 74 9.35 -10.62 -17.74
C MET A 74 10.37 -11.76 -17.61
N ALA A 75 9.95 -13.01 -17.83
CA ALA A 75 10.83 -14.16 -17.77
C ALA A 75 11.93 -14.10 -18.85
N THR A 76 11.57 -13.71 -20.07
CA THR A 76 12.51 -13.54 -21.19
C THR A 76 13.54 -12.45 -20.87
N GLN A 77 13.08 -11.28 -20.39
CA GLN A 77 13.95 -10.18 -20.02
C GLN A 77 14.88 -10.55 -18.86
N LEU A 78 14.39 -11.29 -17.87
CA LEU A 78 15.20 -11.81 -16.77
C LEU A 78 16.32 -12.71 -17.29
N SER A 79 16.03 -13.65 -18.19
CA SER A 79 17.04 -14.52 -18.79
C SER A 79 18.13 -13.74 -19.52
N VAL A 80 17.77 -12.67 -20.24
CA VAL A 80 18.73 -11.77 -20.88
C VAL A 80 19.62 -11.10 -19.84
N ILE A 81 19.04 -10.46 -18.82
CA ILE A 81 19.79 -9.77 -17.76
C ILE A 81 20.76 -10.71 -17.02
N LEU A 82 20.39 -11.99 -16.86
CA LEU A 82 21.24 -12.98 -16.21
C LEU A 82 22.40 -13.47 -17.09
N ALA A 83 22.28 -13.38 -18.41
CA ALA A 83 23.26 -13.91 -19.35
C ALA A 83 24.39 -12.93 -19.71
N THR A 84 24.25 -11.64 -19.40
CA THR A 84 25.15 -10.57 -19.87
C THR A 84 25.68 -9.66 -18.74
N PRO A 85 26.80 -8.94 -18.95
CA PRO A 85 27.44 -8.12 -17.92
C PRO A 85 26.55 -7.02 -17.33
N GLN A 86 26.70 -6.77 -16.02
CA GLN A 86 25.77 -5.98 -15.19
C GLN A 86 25.57 -4.51 -15.63
N GLN A 87 26.54 -3.89 -16.31
CA GLN A 87 26.49 -2.46 -16.64
C GLN A 87 25.55 -2.11 -17.81
N GLU A 88 25.23 -3.04 -18.70
CA GLU A 88 24.43 -2.75 -19.91
C GLU A 88 22.90 -2.82 -19.69
N HIS A 89 22.45 -3.28 -18.52
CA HIS A 89 21.03 -3.60 -18.29
C HIS A 89 20.34 -2.76 -17.20
N LYS A 90 20.86 -1.59 -16.87
CA LYS A 90 20.32 -0.73 -15.80
C LYS A 90 18.83 -0.39 -16.02
N GLU A 91 18.47 0.18 -17.16
CA GLU A 91 17.07 0.54 -17.47
C GLU A 91 16.17 -0.69 -17.59
N SER A 92 16.68 -1.77 -18.19
CA SER A 92 15.93 -3.02 -18.36
C SER A 92 15.63 -3.70 -17.02
N SER A 93 16.58 -3.66 -16.08
CA SER A 93 16.41 -4.19 -14.72
C SER A 93 15.41 -3.36 -13.92
N GLN A 94 15.39 -2.03 -14.12
CA GLN A 94 14.39 -1.14 -13.52
C GLN A 94 12.99 -1.40 -14.04
N ALA A 95 12.84 -1.58 -15.36
CA ALA A 95 11.56 -1.88 -15.97
C ALA A 95 11.04 -3.25 -15.48
N LEU A 96 11.93 -4.24 -15.35
CA LEU A 96 11.59 -5.55 -14.80
C LEU A 96 11.19 -5.47 -13.32
N LEU A 97 11.90 -4.67 -12.53
CA LEU A 97 11.57 -4.40 -11.13
C LEU A 97 10.19 -3.74 -10.99
N ALA A 98 9.91 -2.71 -11.79
CA ALA A 98 8.61 -2.03 -11.83
C ALA A 98 7.48 -2.99 -12.22
N SER A 99 7.71 -3.85 -13.21
CA SER A 99 6.74 -4.86 -13.65
C SER A 99 6.46 -5.89 -12.57
N THR A 100 7.51 -6.34 -11.87
CA THR A 100 7.38 -7.32 -10.77
C THR A 100 6.59 -6.73 -9.60
N ILE A 101 6.87 -5.47 -9.25
CA ILE A 101 6.13 -4.73 -8.22
C ILE A 101 4.64 -4.61 -8.59
N LEU A 102 4.34 -4.16 -9.82
CA LEU A 102 2.96 -4.02 -10.30
C LEU A 102 2.24 -5.38 -10.29
N MET A 103 2.88 -6.42 -10.80
CA MET A 103 2.28 -7.76 -10.85
C MET A 103 2.07 -8.36 -9.46
N ALA A 104 2.95 -8.08 -8.50
CA ALA A 104 2.79 -8.51 -7.11
C ALA A 104 1.54 -7.86 -6.51
N TRP A 105 1.41 -6.54 -6.63
CA TRP A 105 0.25 -5.81 -6.15
C TRP A 105 -1.09 -6.29 -6.71
N TYR A 106 -1.08 -6.81 -7.93
CA TYR A 106 -2.25 -7.37 -8.58
C TYR A 106 -2.23 -8.89 -8.67
N SER A 107 -1.39 -9.59 -7.89
CA SER A 107 -1.39 -11.05 -7.78
C SER A 107 -2.74 -11.58 -7.32
N ASP A 108 -3.23 -12.65 -7.91
CA ASP A 108 -4.51 -13.24 -7.46
C ASP A 108 -4.32 -14.27 -6.35
N THR A 109 -3.09 -14.76 -6.17
CA THR A 109 -2.76 -15.74 -5.13
C THR A 109 -1.62 -15.26 -4.24
N ARG A 110 -1.65 -15.71 -2.98
CA ARG A 110 -0.58 -15.47 -2.00
C ARG A 110 0.77 -15.99 -2.48
N HIS A 111 0.77 -17.15 -3.15
CA HIS A 111 1.98 -17.76 -3.69
C HIS A 111 2.61 -16.90 -4.78
N GLU A 112 1.79 -16.41 -5.72
CA GLU A 112 2.25 -15.52 -6.78
C GLU A 112 2.82 -14.22 -6.21
N TYR A 113 2.12 -13.60 -5.24
CA TYR A 113 2.59 -12.39 -4.56
C TYR A 113 3.96 -12.60 -3.90
N ARG A 114 4.09 -13.67 -3.11
CA ARG A 114 5.34 -13.99 -2.40
C ARG A 114 6.49 -14.22 -3.39
N ASN A 115 6.24 -14.98 -4.45
CA ASN A 115 7.27 -15.32 -5.43
C ASN A 115 7.72 -14.11 -6.25
N LEU A 116 6.80 -13.22 -6.64
CA LEU A 116 7.13 -11.98 -7.32
C LEU A 116 7.96 -11.06 -6.43
N LEU A 117 7.57 -10.85 -5.16
CA LEU A 117 8.35 -10.04 -4.23
C LEU A 117 9.72 -10.65 -3.92
N ASN A 118 9.83 -11.97 -3.79
CA ASN A 118 11.14 -12.61 -3.68
C ASN A 118 12.02 -12.34 -4.92
N GLY A 119 11.42 -12.29 -6.12
CA GLY A 119 12.10 -11.88 -7.34
C GLY A 119 12.60 -10.42 -7.32
N VAL A 120 11.79 -9.49 -6.78
CA VAL A 120 12.17 -8.09 -6.53
C VAL A 120 13.44 -8.02 -5.69
N PHE A 121 13.50 -8.77 -4.58
CA PHE A 121 14.69 -8.81 -3.71
C PHE A 121 15.92 -9.40 -4.39
N ALA A 122 15.76 -10.41 -5.24
CA ALA A 122 16.88 -10.99 -5.97
C ALA A 122 17.47 -10.03 -7.03
N LEU A 123 16.62 -9.16 -7.61
CA LEU A 123 17.03 -8.15 -8.60
C LEU A 123 17.54 -6.85 -7.96
N TRP A 124 17.20 -6.61 -6.69
CA TRP A 124 17.52 -5.39 -5.97
C TRP A 124 19.02 -5.02 -5.97
N PRO A 125 19.96 -5.95 -5.64
CA PRO A 125 21.40 -5.64 -5.63
C PRO A 125 21.99 -5.38 -7.02
N LYS A 126 21.26 -5.76 -8.08
CA LYS A 126 21.66 -5.46 -9.47
C LYS A 126 21.19 -4.07 -9.92
N CYS A 127 20.29 -3.47 -9.14
CA CYS A 127 19.68 -2.17 -9.39
C CYS A 127 20.15 -1.09 -8.38
N SER A 128 21.03 -1.44 -7.42
CA SER A 128 21.39 -0.63 -6.23
C SER A 128 22.31 0.57 -6.51
N GLY A 129 22.13 1.22 -7.65
CA GLY A 129 22.74 2.50 -8.00
C GLY A 129 21.90 3.26 -9.04
N SER A 130 20.58 3.13 -8.99
CA SER A 130 19.70 3.41 -10.14
C SER A 130 18.52 4.36 -9.83
N PHE A 131 18.06 5.07 -10.85
CA PHE A 131 16.91 6.00 -10.94
C PHE A 131 15.69 5.71 -10.05
N LEU A 132 15.37 4.45 -9.75
CA LEU A 132 14.33 4.11 -8.78
C LEU A 132 14.72 4.51 -7.34
N LEU A 133 15.98 4.38 -6.93
CA LEU A 133 16.48 4.97 -5.68
C LEU A 133 16.41 6.51 -5.69
N GLU A 134 16.68 7.17 -6.83
CA GLU A 134 16.61 8.64 -6.97
C GLU A 134 15.16 9.20 -7.01
N HIS A 135 14.15 8.38 -7.33
CA HIS A 135 12.74 8.80 -7.39
C HIS A 135 11.90 8.27 -6.22
N PHE A 136 12.40 7.23 -5.57
CA PHE A 136 11.86 6.74 -4.31
C PHE A 136 12.61 7.24 -3.08
N ASP A 137 13.73 7.96 -3.25
CA ASP A 137 14.62 8.67 -2.30
C ASP A 137 15.04 7.95 -1.00
N THR A 138 14.33 6.92 -0.55
CA THR A 138 14.52 6.25 0.74
C THR A 138 14.09 4.79 0.71
N LEU A 139 14.25 4.12 -0.44
CA LEU A 139 14.31 2.67 -0.44
C LEU A 139 15.72 2.28 0.00
N GLU A 140 15.99 2.38 1.31
CA GLU A 140 17.17 1.74 1.89
C GLU A 140 17.25 0.31 1.37
N PRO A 141 18.45 -0.20 1.03
CA PRO A 141 18.57 -1.61 0.68
C PRO A 141 17.88 -2.42 1.78
N PRO A 142 17.07 -3.44 1.42
CA PRO A 142 16.43 -4.30 2.39
C PRO A 142 17.53 -4.72 3.35
N ILE A 143 17.38 -4.32 4.62
CA ILE A 143 18.38 -4.51 5.68
C ILE A 143 18.97 -5.89 5.48
N ASN A 144 20.30 -5.96 5.33
CA ASN A 144 20.99 -7.23 5.18
C ASN A 144 20.45 -8.14 6.29
N LEU A 145 19.76 -9.23 5.93
CA LEU A 145 18.96 -10.03 6.87
C LEU A 145 19.81 -10.60 8.02
N SER A 146 21.13 -10.61 7.83
CA SER A 146 22.17 -10.94 8.80
C SER A 146 22.48 -9.85 9.85
N CYS A 147 21.98 -8.62 9.67
CA CYS A 147 22.21 -7.47 10.55
C CYS A 147 21.03 -7.17 11.49
N LEU A 148 19.88 -7.84 11.34
CA LEU A 148 18.82 -7.77 12.34
C LEU A 148 19.28 -8.51 13.60
N PRO A 149 19.11 -7.95 14.80
CA PRO A 149 19.58 -8.58 16.03
C PRO A 149 18.97 -9.98 16.16
N GLN A 150 19.81 -11.00 15.97
CA GLN A 150 19.49 -12.41 16.22
C GLN A 150 19.56 -12.73 17.72
N ASP A 151 19.25 -11.76 18.58
CA ASP A 151 19.50 -11.90 20.01
C ASP A 151 18.61 -13.03 20.57
N PRO A 152 19.21 -14.17 20.98
CA PRO A 152 18.45 -15.31 21.42
C PRO A 152 17.68 -15.10 22.71
N GLN A 153 18.01 -14.05 23.46
CA GLN A 153 17.57 -13.87 24.83
C GLN A 153 16.33 -12.98 24.98
N ASN A 154 15.90 -12.29 23.91
CA ASN A 154 14.65 -11.51 23.86
C ASN A 154 13.55 -12.19 23.01
N ARG A 155 13.65 -13.51 22.81
CA ARG A 155 12.80 -14.35 21.94
C ARG A 155 11.42 -14.68 22.53
N GLY A 156 10.59 -13.69 22.78
CA GLY A 156 9.20 -13.97 23.22
C GLY A 156 8.37 -12.79 23.67
N LEU A 157 8.97 -11.59 23.76
CA LEU A 157 8.25 -10.37 24.05
C LEU A 157 8.33 -9.47 22.82
N LEU A 158 7.20 -9.33 22.14
CA LEU A 158 6.97 -8.14 21.31
C LEU A 158 7.27 -6.91 22.17
N PRO A 159 8.03 -5.92 21.67
CA PRO A 159 8.11 -4.64 22.33
C PRO A 159 6.69 -4.17 22.69
N GLU A 160 6.47 -3.79 23.95
CA GLU A 160 5.15 -3.36 24.43
C GLU A 160 4.56 -2.23 23.54
N GLN A 161 5.45 -1.45 22.94
CA GLN A 161 5.18 -0.44 21.94
C GLN A 161 4.53 -0.98 20.65
N ASP A 162 5.00 -2.10 20.09
CA ASP A 162 4.44 -2.70 18.87
C ASP A 162 3.03 -3.24 19.12
N TYR A 163 2.81 -3.84 20.29
CA TYR A 163 1.51 -4.32 20.72
C TYR A 163 0.52 -3.17 20.94
N ARG A 164 0.99 -2.07 21.56
CA ARG A 164 0.19 -0.85 21.74
C ARG A 164 -0.23 -0.26 20.39
N LEU A 165 0.66 -0.22 19.40
CA LEU A 165 0.35 0.26 18.05
C LEU A 165 -0.76 -0.56 17.38
N LEU A 166 -0.61 -1.89 17.38
CA LEU A 166 -1.58 -2.80 16.78
C LEU A 166 -2.95 -2.71 17.46
N ASN A 167 -3.00 -2.62 18.78
CA ASN A 167 -4.27 -2.49 19.50
C ASN A 167 -4.95 -1.14 19.25
N THR A 168 -4.19 -0.04 19.25
CA THR A 168 -4.78 1.29 19.00
C THR A 168 -5.41 1.35 17.61
N LEU A 169 -4.76 0.75 16.61
CA LEU A 169 -5.31 0.66 15.27
C LEU A 169 -6.52 -0.28 15.19
N ALA A 170 -6.50 -1.41 15.91
CA ALA A 170 -7.66 -2.29 16.03
C ALA A 170 -8.87 -1.58 16.66
N ASP A 171 -8.64 -0.76 17.69
CA ASP A 171 -9.68 0.05 18.33
C ASP A 171 -10.25 1.10 17.38
N SER A 172 -9.40 1.74 16.56
CA SER A 172 -9.80 2.66 15.51
C SER A 172 -10.71 2.00 14.47
N LEU A 173 -10.32 0.83 13.98
CA LEU A 173 -11.12 0.04 13.03
C LEU A 173 -12.44 -0.43 13.65
N HIS A 174 -12.41 -0.82 14.93
CA HIS A 174 -13.62 -1.16 15.66
C HIS A 174 -14.58 0.03 15.79
N GLN A 175 -14.09 1.26 16.04
CA GLN A 175 -14.98 2.42 16.04
C GLN A 175 -15.52 2.73 14.64
N LEU A 176 -14.70 2.61 13.61
CA LEU A 176 -15.14 2.80 12.22
C LEU A 176 -16.27 1.82 11.86
N SER A 177 -16.19 0.56 12.28
CA SER A 177 -17.24 -0.44 12.01
C SER A 177 -18.58 -0.16 12.70
N THR A 178 -18.61 0.73 13.71
CA THR A 178 -19.86 1.20 14.33
C THR A 178 -20.58 2.30 13.54
N CYS A 179 -19.94 2.86 12.52
CA CYS A 179 -20.56 3.81 11.62
C CYS A 179 -21.53 3.09 10.67
N ASP A 180 -22.53 3.80 10.16
CA ASP A 180 -23.39 3.32 9.09
C ASP A 180 -22.64 3.23 7.75
N LEU A 181 -21.85 2.16 7.61
CA LEU A 181 -21.08 1.81 6.42
C LEU A 181 -21.95 1.03 5.44
N ASP A 182 -21.77 1.26 4.14
CA ASP A 182 -22.30 0.36 3.12
C ASP A 182 -21.63 -1.03 3.17
N ASN A 183 -22.12 -1.96 2.37
CA ASN A 183 -21.61 -3.34 2.36
C ASN A 183 -20.15 -3.44 1.87
N GLU A 184 -19.72 -2.58 0.94
CA GLU A 184 -18.37 -2.59 0.39
C GLU A 184 -17.37 -2.12 1.45
N LEU A 185 -17.66 -0.99 2.12
CA LEU A 185 -16.86 -0.48 3.23
C LEU A 185 -16.86 -1.41 4.43
N LYS A 186 -17.97 -2.10 4.74
CA LYS A 186 -18.00 -3.12 5.81
C LYS A 186 -17.01 -4.24 5.54
N ILE A 187 -17.00 -4.78 4.32
CA ILE A 187 -16.04 -5.80 3.90
C ILE A 187 -14.62 -5.25 3.99
N ALA A 188 -14.40 -4.02 3.53
CA ALA A 188 -13.08 -3.39 3.53
C ALA A 188 -12.51 -3.17 4.93
N VAL A 189 -13.33 -2.72 5.87
CA VAL A 189 -12.95 -2.57 7.29
C VAL A 189 -12.70 -3.93 7.94
N GLN A 190 -13.49 -4.95 7.60
CA GLN A 190 -13.28 -6.31 8.11
C GLN A 190 -11.96 -6.91 7.62
N GLU A 191 -11.66 -6.77 6.33
CA GLU A 191 -10.36 -7.18 5.80
C GLU A 191 -9.25 -6.45 6.56
N LEU A 192 -9.33 -5.12 6.71
CA LEU A 192 -8.30 -4.35 7.41
C LEU A 192 -8.11 -4.79 8.85
N SER A 193 -9.20 -5.14 9.54
CA SER A 193 -9.15 -5.72 10.88
C SER A 193 -8.49 -7.10 10.88
N ASN A 194 -8.76 -7.94 9.88
CA ASN A 194 -8.12 -9.25 9.72
C ASN A 194 -6.61 -9.10 9.50
N LEU A 195 -6.15 -8.10 8.73
CA LEU A 195 -4.71 -7.82 8.59
C LEU A 195 -4.06 -7.52 9.94
N ILE A 196 -4.62 -6.59 10.72
CA ILE A 196 -4.06 -6.21 12.03
C ILE A 196 -4.03 -7.42 12.97
N HIS A 197 -5.11 -8.21 12.98
CA HIS A 197 -5.18 -9.45 13.75
C HIS A 197 -4.14 -10.47 13.32
N ASN A 198 -3.99 -10.72 12.01
CA ASN A 198 -3.04 -11.67 11.47
C ASN A 198 -1.60 -11.24 11.70
N THR A 199 -1.29 -9.95 11.59
CA THR A 199 0.02 -9.39 11.92
C THR A 199 0.36 -9.63 13.38
N ARG A 200 -0.59 -9.39 14.28
CA ARG A 200 -0.41 -9.66 15.71
C ARG A 200 -0.14 -11.15 15.96
N SER A 201 -0.93 -12.05 15.37
CA SER A 201 -0.74 -13.49 15.50
C SER A 201 0.60 -13.95 14.93
N PHE A 202 1.01 -13.41 13.78
CA PHE A 202 2.30 -13.71 13.15
C PHE A 202 3.49 -13.28 14.01
N LEU A 203 3.41 -12.11 14.62
CA LEU A 203 4.47 -11.60 15.49
C LEU A 203 4.58 -12.38 16.81
N LEU A 204 3.48 -13.00 17.27
CA LEU A 204 3.49 -13.91 18.42
C LEU A 204 4.06 -15.30 18.07
N SER A 205 3.93 -15.75 16.82
CA SER A 205 4.45 -17.04 16.33
C SER A 205 5.88 -16.95 15.76
N ARG A 206 6.60 -15.85 16.00
CA ARG A 206 7.85 -15.48 15.31
C ARG A 206 9.02 -16.44 15.56
N ASP A 207 8.90 -17.35 16.52
CA ASP A 207 9.90 -18.38 16.82
C ASP A 207 10.03 -19.45 15.71
N GLU A 208 9.07 -19.56 14.78
CA GLU A 208 9.04 -20.65 13.78
C GLU A 208 9.02 -20.18 12.30
N ALA A 209 8.66 -18.93 12.01
CA ALA A 209 8.38 -18.49 10.64
C ALA A 209 9.52 -17.62 10.04
N PRO A 210 10.07 -17.98 8.85
CA PRO A 210 11.00 -17.13 8.11
C PRO A 210 10.40 -15.74 7.83
N GLN A 211 11.22 -14.69 7.87
CA GLN A 211 10.77 -13.31 7.58
C GLN A 211 10.12 -13.14 6.19
N HIS A 212 10.38 -14.06 5.24
CA HIS A 212 9.71 -14.13 3.94
C HIS A 212 8.20 -14.46 4.02
N ASP A 213 7.73 -15.01 5.13
CA ASP A 213 6.30 -15.25 5.37
C ASP A 213 5.55 -13.97 5.81
N ALA A 214 6.26 -12.88 6.10
CA ALA A 214 5.63 -11.59 6.35
C ALA A 214 4.87 -11.06 5.10
N PHE A 215 5.32 -11.39 3.89
CA PHE A 215 4.56 -11.09 2.66
C PHE A 215 3.21 -11.82 2.61
N SER A 216 3.12 -13.02 3.20
CA SER A 216 1.87 -13.77 3.27
C SER A 216 0.83 -13.08 4.14
N VAL A 217 1.27 -12.34 5.16
CA VAL A 217 0.42 -11.57 6.07
C VAL A 217 -0.16 -10.34 5.38
N ILE A 218 0.64 -9.65 4.55
CA ILE A 218 0.23 -8.41 3.87
C ILE A 218 -0.53 -8.66 2.58
N PHE A 219 -0.43 -9.88 2.02
CA PHE A 219 -1.13 -10.25 0.79
C PHE A 219 -2.59 -9.77 0.74
N PRO A 220 -3.46 -10.00 1.75
CA PRO A 220 -4.89 -9.68 1.64
C PRO A 220 -5.19 -8.19 1.36
N ILE A 221 -4.31 -7.27 1.79
CA ILE A 221 -4.58 -5.81 1.75
C ILE A 221 -3.40 -5.05 1.18
N ARG A 222 -2.80 -5.63 0.13
CA ARG A 222 -1.76 -4.98 -0.67
C ARG A 222 -2.28 -3.82 -1.53
N ASN A 223 -3.59 -3.77 -1.79
CA ASN A 223 -4.22 -2.76 -2.63
C ASN A 223 -5.70 -2.53 -2.24
N TRP A 224 -5.99 -1.39 -1.61
CA TRP A 224 -7.35 -1.01 -1.24
C TRP A 224 -8.30 -0.87 -2.44
N LEU A 225 -7.80 -0.51 -3.63
CA LEU A 225 -8.65 -0.34 -4.84
C LEU A 225 -9.32 -1.65 -5.26
N ARG A 226 -8.75 -2.82 -4.91
CA ARG A 226 -9.41 -4.11 -5.16
C ARG A 226 -10.59 -4.36 -4.22
N ILE A 227 -10.58 -3.72 -3.06
CA ILE A 227 -11.57 -3.95 -1.99
C ILE A 227 -12.64 -2.86 -2.01
N VAL A 228 -12.26 -1.62 -2.35
CA VAL A 228 -13.15 -0.48 -2.50
C VAL A 228 -12.96 0.14 -3.90
N PRO A 229 -13.36 -0.55 -4.99
CA PRO A 229 -13.20 -0.07 -6.36
C PRO A 229 -13.92 1.27 -6.63
N ARG A 230 -14.96 1.60 -5.87
CA ARG A 230 -15.72 2.86 -6.04
C ARG A 230 -15.13 4.05 -5.34
N ALA A 231 -14.15 3.85 -4.45
CA ALA A 231 -13.61 4.93 -3.64
C ALA A 231 -13.15 6.15 -4.45
N PRO A 232 -12.56 6.04 -5.66
CA PRO A 232 -12.25 7.23 -6.44
C PRO A 232 -13.46 8.08 -6.85
N GLU A 233 -14.55 7.45 -7.27
CA GLU A 233 -15.80 8.13 -7.61
C GLU A 233 -16.40 8.75 -6.35
N GLU A 234 -16.42 8.00 -5.26
CA GLU A 234 -17.01 8.48 -4.00
C GLU A 234 -16.21 9.61 -3.34
N LEU A 235 -14.88 9.58 -3.42
CA LEU A 235 -14.02 10.68 -3.00
C LEU A 235 -14.26 11.92 -3.86
N SER A 236 -14.52 11.75 -5.16
CA SER A 236 -14.89 12.87 -6.04
C SER A 236 -16.24 13.51 -5.65
N SER A 237 -17.08 12.75 -4.94
CA SER A 237 -18.34 13.20 -4.33
C SER A 237 -18.21 13.57 -2.84
N SER A 238 -16.97 13.66 -2.31
CA SER A 238 -16.67 14.01 -0.91
C SER A 238 -17.22 13.03 0.14
N SER A 239 -17.23 11.72 -0.16
CA SER A 239 -17.62 10.68 0.81
C SER A 239 -16.66 10.63 2.01
N PHE A 240 -17.12 11.11 3.16
CA PHE A 240 -16.31 11.15 4.38
C PHE A 240 -15.99 9.77 4.94
N LEU A 241 -16.90 8.79 4.80
CA LEU A 241 -16.68 7.43 5.30
C LEU A 241 -15.60 6.71 4.50
N VAL A 242 -15.57 6.90 3.18
CA VAL A 242 -14.48 6.42 2.32
C VAL A 242 -13.15 7.07 2.71
N LEU A 243 -13.14 8.39 2.92
CA LEU A 243 -11.95 9.10 3.40
C LEU A 243 -11.45 8.50 4.72
N LEU A 244 -12.33 8.29 5.70
CA LEU A 244 -11.96 7.76 7.01
C LEU A 244 -11.46 6.31 6.93
N TYR A 245 -12.00 5.50 6.02
CA TYR A 245 -11.45 4.17 5.71
C TYR A 245 -10.02 4.27 5.14
N LEU A 246 -9.80 5.13 4.15
CA LEU A 246 -8.49 5.29 3.51
C LEU A 246 -7.45 5.85 4.50
N SER A 247 -7.87 6.74 5.38
CA SER A 247 -7.09 7.22 6.52
C SER A 247 -6.62 6.09 7.44
N ASN A 248 -7.50 5.13 7.76
CA ASN A 248 -7.13 3.94 8.53
C ASN A 248 -6.21 3.01 7.73
N TYR A 249 -6.47 2.82 6.43
CA TYR A 249 -5.62 2.00 5.55
C TYR A 249 -4.19 2.55 5.48
N GLU A 250 -4.01 3.84 5.24
CA GLU A 250 -2.68 4.46 5.14
C GLU A 250 -1.90 4.36 6.47
N THR A 251 -2.60 4.52 7.59
CA THR A 251 -2.03 4.35 8.92
C THR A 251 -1.62 2.89 9.18
N ALA A 252 -2.44 1.94 8.75
CA ALA A 252 -2.12 0.52 8.82
C ALA A 252 -0.89 0.17 7.98
N MET A 253 -0.79 0.70 6.76
CA MET A 253 0.36 0.47 5.90
C MET A 253 1.64 1.12 6.43
N LEU A 254 1.56 2.30 7.04
CA LEU A 254 2.67 2.91 7.75
C LEU A 254 3.15 2.00 8.90
N LEU A 255 2.22 1.50 9.72
CA LEU A 255 2.53 0.56 10.80
C LEU A 255 3.19 -0.72 10.27
N MET A 256 2.67 -1.28 9.18
CA MET A 256 3.28 -2.46 8.55
C MET A 256 4.71 -2.18 8.08
N GLY A 257 5.00 -0.98 7.58
CA GLY A 257 6.36 -0.59 7.22
C GLY A 257 7.31 -0.47 8.42
N ILE A 258 6.80 -0.01 9.57
CA ILE A 258 7.57 0.04 10.83
C ILE A 258 7.88 -1.39 11.31
N LEU A 259 6.87 -2.28 11.32
CA LEU A 259 7.01 -3.65 11.84
C LEU A 259 7.78 -4.57 10.87
N PHE A 260 7.63 -4.33 9.57
CA PHE A 260 8.23 -5.12 8.50
C PHE A 260 8.89 -4.19 7.46
N PRO A 261 10.13 -3.73 7.69
CA PRO A 261 10.82 -2.84 6.76
C PRO A 261 10.94 -3.39 5.34
N LEU A 262 10.96 -4.71 5.18
CA LEU A 262 10.98 -5.40 3.88
C LEU A 262 9.72 -5.15 3.05
N ILE A 263 8.61 -4.70 3.65
CA ILE A 263 7.32 -4.49 2.97
C ILE A 263 7.11 -3.01 2.59
N ASN A 264 8.15 -2.17 2.77
CA ASN A 264 8.18 -0.77 2.32
C ASN A 264 8.14 -0.60 0.80
N LEU A 265 8.13 -1.70 0.05
CA LEU A 265 7.99 -1.67 -1.40
C LEU A 265 6.53 -1.78 -1.80
N PRO A 266 6.01 -0.80 -2.57
CA PRO A 266 6.69 0.35 -3.23
C PRO A 266 6.53 1.85 -2.91
N LEU A 267 5.55 2.25 -2.08
CA LEU A 267 5.58 3.55 -1.45
C LEU A 267 6.53 3.47 -0.27
N ALA A 268 7.71 4.09 -0.44
CA ALA A 268 8.66 4.31 0.64
C ALA A 268 7.92 4.78 1.90
N ILE A 269 8.32 4.25 3.05
CA ILE A 269 7.67 4.48 4.34
C ILE A 269 7.51 5.98 4.66
N GLU A 270 8.45 6.82 4.23
CA GLU A 270 8.38 8.29 4.33
C GLU A 270 7.21 8.91 3.56
N LYS A 271 6.88 8.34 2.40
CA LYS A 271 5.74 8.78 1.59
C LYS A 271 4.43 8.41 2.29
N ARG A 272 4.37 7.24 2.93
CA ARG A 272 3.24 6.85 3.79
C ARG A 272 3.13 7.77 5.01
N TYR A 273 4.23 8.07 5.68
CA TYR A 273 4.30 9.03 6.78
C TYR A 273 3.73 10.40 6.39
N THR A 274 4.22 10.96 5.27
CA THR A 274 3.74 12.24 4.73
C THR A 274 2.25 12.20 4.38
N SER A 275 1.77 11.06 3.86
CA SER A 275 0.37 10.88 3.50
C SER A 275 -0.53 10.86 4.75
N VAL A 276 -0.12 10.15 5.81
CA VAL A 276 -0.85 10.13 7.09
C VAL A 276 -0.94 11.53 7.69
N LEU A 277 0.14 12.32 7.67
CA LEU A 277 0.12 13.72 8.13
C LEU A 277 -0.91 14.56 7.35
N LYS A 278 -0.88 14.51 6.02
CA LYS A 278 -1.83 15.24 5.17
C LYS A 278 -3.27 14.82 5.43
N LEU A 279 -3.50 13.53 5.67
CA LEU A 279 -4.83 13.01 5.98
C LEU A 279 -5.34 13.51 7.32
N GLN A 280 -4.48 13.72 8.32
CA GLN A 280 -4.91 14.29 9.62
C GLN A 280 -5.47 15.69 9.43
N ASP A 281 -4.73 16.56 8.73
CA ASP A 281 -5.16 17.93 8.44
C ASP A 281 -6.49 17.94 7.66
N TYR A 282 -6.58 17.11 6.62
CA TYR A 282 -7.75 17.08 5.75
C TYR A 282 -9.00 16.49 6.44
N THR A 283 -8.84 15.40 7.19
CA THR A 283 -9.97 14.75 7.88
C THR A 283 -10.60 15.68 8.91
N GLN A 284 -9.80 16.54 9.55
CA GLN A 284 -10.31 17.54 10.48
C GLN A 284 -11.23 18.55 9.78
N THR A 285 -10.81 19.11 8.63
CA THR A 285 -11.65 20.02 7.84
C THR A 285 -12.87 19.31 7.25
N ALA A 286 -12.71 18.08 6.77
CA ALA A 286 -13.79 17.32 6.16
C ALA A 286 -14.85 16.87 7.17
N LEU A 287 -14.48 16.61 8.43
CA LEU A 287 -15.41 16.23 9.49
C LEU A 287 -16.39 17.37 9.81
N GLU A 288 -15.91 18.61 9.82
CA GLU A 288 -16.74 19.79 10.04
C GLU A 288 -17.78 19.95 8.92
N ALA A 289 -17.35 19.84 7.66
CA ALA A 289 -18.24 19.88 6.50
C ALA A 289 -19.27 18.73 6.50
N TYR A 290 -18.85 17.52 6.88
CA TYR A 290 -19.73 16.37 7.03
C TYR A 290 -20.78 16.58 8.13
N ALA A 291 -20.38 17.18 9.26
CA ALA A 291 -21.28 17.45 10.37
C ALA A 291 -22.34 18.51 10.02
N THR A 292 -21.95 19.55 9.27
CA THR A 292 -22.89 20.59 8.80
C THR A 292 -23.90 20.05 7.79
N SER A 293 -23.48 19.18 6.87
CA SER A 293 -24.34 18.63 5.80
C SER A 293 -25.31 17.56 6.27
N THR A 294 -24.91 16.73 7.24
CA THR A 294 -25.71 15.58 7.70
C THR A 294 -26.69 15.94 8.83
N GLY A 295 -26.46 17.03 9.57
CA GLY A 295 -27.24 17.44 10.74
C GLY A 295 -27.03 16.50 11.96
N TYR A 296 -27.19 17.00 13.18
CA TYR A 296 -26.84 16.25 14.40
C TYR A 296 -27.64 14.96 14.54
N THR A 297 -26.97 13.82 14.32
CA THR A 297 -27.56 12.47 14.36
C THR A 297 -26.65 11.52 15.16
N ARG A 298 -27.19 10.37 15.55
CA ARG A 298 -26.40 9.27 16.16
C ARG A 298 -25.22 8.86 15.27
N GLN A 299 -25.38 8.96 13.95
CA GLN A 299 -24.33 8.68 12.98
C GLN A 299 -23.17 9.67 13.11
N ILE A 300 -23.43 10.98 13.23
CA ILE A 300 -22.36 11.97 13.46
C ILE A 300 -21.58 11.64 14.73
N ALA A 301 -22.25 11.24 15.81
CA ALA A 301 -21.56 10.88 17.06
C ALA A 301 -20.61 9.69 16.87
N ASN A 302 -21.05 8.65 16.14
CA ASN A 302 -20.22 7.49 15.81
C ASN A 302 -19.03 7.89 14.92
N VAL A 303 -19.27 8.69 13.88
CA VAL A 303 -18.24 9.20 12.97
C VAL A 303 -17.21 10.05 13.72
N GLN A 304 -17.65 10.96 14.59
CA GLN A 304 -16.75 11.76 15.43
C GLN A 304 -15.90 10.88 16.36
N LYS A 305 -16.49 9.83 16.94
CA LYS A 305 -15.76 8.88 17.78
C LYS A 305 -14.72 8.09 16.98
N ALA A 306 -15.10 7.61 15.80
CA ALA A 306 -14.19 6.92 14.88
C ALA A 306 -13.04 7.82 14.43
N THR A 307 -13.33 9.07 14.04
CA THR A 307 -12.29 10.04 13.66
C THR A 307 -11.33 10.34 14.82
N ARG A 308 -11.82 10.52 16.05
CA ARG A 308 -10.96 10.74 17.22
C ARG A 308 -10.05 9.55 17.51
N GLN A 309 -10.57 8.32 17.41
CA GLN A 309 -9.75 7.13 17.60
C GLN A 309 -8.70 6.98 16.49
N TRP A 310 -9.07 7.30 15.25
CA TRP A 310 -8.11 7.29 14.16
C TRP A 310 -7.01 8.36 14.32
N ILE A 311 -7.36 9.58 14.76
CA ILE A 311 -6.36 10.64 15.06
C ILE A 311 -5.40 10.15 16.16
N LEU A 312 -5.90 9.50 17.21
CA LEU A 312 -5.06 8.91 18.25
C LEU A 312 -4.13 7.83 17.68
N ALA A 313 -4.66 6.90 16.89
CA ALA A 313 -3.89 5.83 16.27
C ALA A 313 -2.78 6.36 15.35
N SER A 314 -3.12 7.33 14.50
CA SER A 314 -2.16 7.96 13.59
C SER A 314 -1.06 8.71 14.33
N ASN A 315 -1.38 9.47 15.38
CA ASN A 315 -0.36 10.15 16.19
C ASN A 315 0.65 9.17 16.80
N ILE A 316 0.19 8.09 17.43
CA ILE A 316 1.09 7.09 18.03
C ILE A 316 1.94 6.42 16.94
N CYS A 317 1.37 6.15 15.76
CA CYS A 317 2.11 5.57 14.64
C CYS A 317 3.20 6.52 14.10
N LEU A 318 2.88 7.80 13.93
CA LEU A 318 3.83 8.85 13.51
C LEU A 318 4.94 9.06 14.54
N GLU A 319 4.61 9.09 15.83
CA GLU A 319 5.59 9.18 16.93
C GLU A 319 6.54 7.98 16.91
N SER A 320 6.01 6.77 16.73
CA SER A 320 6.83 5.56 16.64
C SER A 320 7.76 5.61 15.43
N TYR A 321 7.27 6.03 14.26
CA TYR A 321 8.12 6.22 13.08
C TYR A 321 9.28 7.18 13.36
N ASN A 322 9.00 8.35 13.94
CA ASN A 322 10.00 9.36 14.28
C ASN A 322 11.01 8.88 15.34
N SER A 323 10.61 7.94 16.20
CA SER A 323 11.47 7.36 17.22
C SER A 323 12.39 6.29 16.62
N SER A 324 11.87 5.49 15.68
CA SER A 324 12.62 4.46 14.96
C SER A 324 13.66 5.06 13.98
N THR A 325 13.37 6.19 13.33
CA THR A 325 14.31 6.84 12.39
C THR A 325 15.42 7.62 13.08
N ARG A 326 15.28 7.98 14.36
CA ARG A 326 16.33 8.64 15.16
C ARG A 326 17.38 7.67 15.71
N LEU A 327 17.17 6.37 15.56
CA LEU A 327 18.05 5.30 16.06
C LEU A 327 18.90 4.64 14.95
N LEU A 328 18.77 5.12 13.70
CA LEU A 328 19.59 4.76 12.54
C LEU A 328 20.53 5.92 12.20
#